data_AF-A0A967HFA3-F1
#
_entry.id   AF-A0A967HFA3-F1
#
_cell.length_a   1.000
_cell.length_b   1.000
_cell.length_c   1.000
_cell.angle_alpha   90.00
_cell.angle_beta   90.00
_cell.angle_gamma   90.00
#
_symmetry.space_group_name_H-M   'P 1'
#
loop_
_entity.id
_entity.type
_entity.pdbx_description
1 polymer ?
#
loop_
_entity_poly.entity_id
_entity_poly.type
_entity_poly.pdbx_seq_one_letter_code
_entity_poly.pdbx_strand_id
1 'polypeptide(L)'
;TPLAAMGARIDAAPGGTPPLTIHGRGGELVATDYTLPVASAQVKSCVLLAGLYAAGTTRVREPAPSRDHTERMLAAFGCPVERGDGFVAVTGGGRLRATDILVPGDISSAAFFLVGASIAAGSDLRIEGVGMNPTRLGVIQVLRSMGAAIEVYNERLAGGEPIADLRVRGAELEGVAIPPAVVPSAIDEFPALFVAAACARGETLLTGARELRVKESDRIAAMAAGLQALGVDAEPLED
;
A
#
# COMPACT_ATOMS: atom_id res chain seq x y z
N THR A 1 -15.32 18.82 2.11
CA THR A 1 -14.10 17.98 2.00
C THR A 1 -13.10 18.44 3.05
N PRO A 2 -12.09 17.64 3.44
CA PRO A 2 -11.11 18.09 4.43
C PRO A 2 -10.38 19.37 4.01
N LEU A 3 -10.03 19.52 2.73
CA LEU A 3 -9.40 20.75 2.23
C LEU A 3 -10.32 21.98 2.35
N ALA A 4 -11.62 21.83 2.09
CA ALA A 4 -12.57 22.94 2.28
C ALA A 4 -12.70 23.34 3.76
N ALA A 5 -12.61 22.38 4.68
CA ALA A 5 -12.57 22.66 6.12
C ALA A 5 -11.27 23.40 6.54
N MET A 6 -10.20 23.24 5.77
CA MET A 6 -8.95 24.01 5.91
C MET A 6 -9.02 25.39 5.23
N GLY A 7 -10.14 25.76 4.60
CA GLY A 7 -10.31 27.05 3.90
C GLY A 7 -10.01 27.01 2.39
N ALA A 8 -9.70 25.84 1.81
CA ALA A 8 -9.50 25.74 0.36
C ALA A 8 -10.82 25.88 -0.40
N ARG A 9 -10.84 26.69 -1.47
CA ARG A 9 -11.96 26.74 -2.40
C ARG A 9 -11.68 25.84 -3.61
N ILE A 10 -12.51 24.82 -3.78
CA ILE A 10 -12.39 23.83 -4.86
C ILE A 10 -13.77 23.64 -5.47
N ASP A 11 -13.91 24.01 -6.73
CA ASP A 11 -15.14 23.80 -7.50
C ASP A 11 -15.00 22.48 -8.28
N ALA A 12 -16.04 21.64 -8.25
CA ALA A 12 -16.09 20.35 -8.94
C ALA A 12 -17.25 20.30 -9.95
N ALA A 13 -17.18 19.40 -10.92
CA ALA A 13 -18.30 19.12 -11.80
C ALA A 13 -19.48 18.48 -11.03
N PRO A 14 -20.70 18.45 -11.61
CA PRO A 14 -21.85 17.78 -11.00
C PRO A 14 -21.53 16.35 -10.55
N GLY A 15 -21.85 16.02 -9.30
CA GLY A 15 -21.50 14.71 -8.70
C GLY A 15 -20.15 14.67 -7.99
N GLY A 16 -19.40 15.78 -7.94
CA GLY A 16 -18.13 15.85 -7.19
C GLY A 16 -16.94 15.24 -7.93
N THR A 17 -17.03 15.13 -9.25
CA THR A 17 -16.03 14.51 -10.14
C THR A 17 -15.19 15.56 -10.88
N PRO A 18 -14.09 15.14 -11.54
CA PRO A 18 -13.37 16.01 -12.46
C PRO A 18 -14.26 16.55 -13.60
N PRO A 19 -13.94 17.72 -14.18
CA PRO A 19 -12.80 18.58 -13.84
C PRO A 19 -12.94 19.27 -12.47
N LEU A 20 -11.80 19.46 -11.79
CA LEU A 20 -11.70 20.22 -10.54
C LEU A 20 -11.00 21.55 -10.81
N THR A 21 -11.58 22.64 -10.32
CA THR A 21 -10.98 23.98 -10.35
C THR A 21 -10.56 24.37 -8.94
N ILE A 22 -9.25 24.44 -8.70
CA ILE A 22 -8.67 24.80 -7.39
C ILE A 22 -8.33 26.29 -7.39
N HIS A 23 -8.93 27.05 -6.47
CA HIS A 23 -8.69 28.48 -6.33
C HIS A 23 -7.64 28.71 -5.24
N GLY A 24 -6.41 29.03 -5.66
CA GLY A 24 -5.34 29.36 -4.72
C GLY A 24 -5.52 30.75 -4.12
N ARG A 25 -5.55 30.84 -2.79
CA ARG A 25 -5.44 32.11 -2.06
C ARG A 25 -4.30 31.98 -1.06
N GLY A 26 -3.19 32.67 -1.33
CA GLY A 26 -1.96 32.52 -0.54
C GLY A 26 -2.19 32.89 0.93
N GLY A 27 -1.73 32.05 1.85
CA GLY A 27 -1.70 32.33 3.29
C GLY A 27 -3.01 32.14 4.06
N GLU A 28 -4.03 31.49 3.48
CA GLU A 28 -5.36 31.35 4.13
C GLU A 28 -5.67 29.95 4.68
N LEU A 29 -4.83 28.94 4.44
CA LEU A 29 -5.11 27.61 4.96
C LEU A 29 -4.95 27.57 6.48
N VAL A 30 -5.96 27.04 7.16
CA VAL A 30 -5.92 26.79 8.60
C VAL A 30 -5.69 25.32 8.88
N ALA A 31 -4.90 25.03 9.91
CA ALA A 31 -4.67 23.66 10.33
C ALA A 31 -5.98 22.98 10.79
N THR A 32 -6.02 21.66 10.68
CA THR A 32 -7.20 20.86 11.06
C THR A 32 -6.78 19.60 11.81
N ASP A 33 -7.65 19.07 12.68
CA ASP A 33 -7.54 17.71 13.26
C ASP A 33 -8.65 16.87 12.60
N TYR A 34 -8.28 16.12 11.56
CA TYR A 34 -9.21 15.44 10.66
C TYR A 34 -9.18 13.93 10.86
N THR A 35 -10.33 13.34 11.18
CA THR A 35 -10.50 11.88 11.24
C THR A 35 -10.95 11.34 9.89
N LEU A 36 -10.18 10.42 9.32
CA LEU A 36 -10.55 9.73 8.09
C LEU A 36 -11.75 8.80 8.33
N PRO A 37 -12.78 8.84 7.47
CA PRO A 37 -13.89 7.89 7.56
C PRO A 37 -13.48 6.46 7.16
N VAL A 38 -12.44 6.33 6.31
CA VAL A 38 -11.87 5.06 5.83
C VAL A 38 -10.36 5.23 5.75
N ALA A 39 -9.60 4.17 6.02
CA ALA A 39 -8.14 4.18 5.87
C ALA A 39 -7.77 4.47 4.40
N SER A 40 -7.28 5.69 4.11
CA SER A 40 -6.93 6.13 2.77
C SER A 40 -5.64 6.92 2.80
N ALA A 41 -4.57 6.30 2.32
CA ALA A 41 -3.27 6.94 2.20
C ALA A 41 -3.31 8.19 1.30
N GLN A 42 -4.17 8.21 0.28
CA GLN A 42 -4.32 9.34 -0.62
C GLN A 42 -4.96 10.55 0.07
N VAL A 43 -6.06 10.34 0.81
CA VAL A 43 -6.72 11.43 1.56
C VAL A 43 -5.82 11.93 2.67
N LYS A 44 -5.14 11.02 3.40
CA LYS A 44 -4.11 11.39 4.38
C LYS A 44 -3.04 12.29 3.75
N SER A 45 -2.43 11.83 2.65
CA SER A 45 -1.36 12.55 1.97
C SER A 45 -1.82 13.94 1.52
N CYS A 46 -3.02 14.03 0.96
CA CYS A 46 -3.63 15.28 0.53
C CYS A 46 -3.73 16.31 1.69
N VAL A 47 -4.23 15.87 2.85
CA VAL A 47 -4.38 16.75 4.03
C VAL A 47 -3.02 17.13 4.63
N LEU A 48 -2.07 16.20 4.71
CA LEU A 48 -0.71 16.49 5.19
C LEU A 48 0.01 17.48 4.27
N LEU A 49 -0.08 17.31 2.95
CA LEU A 49 0.52 18.23 1.98
C LEU A 49 -0.08 19.63 2.05
N ALA A 50 -1.40 19.75 2.22
CA ALA A 50 -2.04 21.04 2.49
C ALA A 50 -1.58 21.63 3.84
N GLY A 51 -1.36 20.78 4.85
CA GLY A 51 -0.87 21.15 6.18
C GLY A 51 0.50 21.82 6.17
N LEU A 52 1.37 21.52 5.19
CA LEU A 52 2.67 22.19 5.04
C LEU A 52 2.54 23.71 4.85
N TYR A 53 1.42 24.15 4.27
CA TYR A 53 1.13 25.56 3.97
C TYR A 53 0.07 26.17 4.90
N ALA A 54 -0.43 25.40 5.88
CA ALA A 54 -1.45 25.84 6.80
C ALA A 54 -0.85 26.55 8.02
N ALA A 55 -1.59 27.50 8.62
CA ALA A 55 -1.23 28.07 9.90
C ALA A 55 -1.53 27.07 11.03
N GLY A 56 -0.50 26.56 11.71
CA GLY A 56 -0.59 25.64 12.84
C GLY A 56 -0.18 24.20 12.52
N THR A 57 -0.64 23.25 13.34
CA THR A 57 -0.35 21.81 13.19
C THR A 57 -1.57 21.07 12.67
N THR A 58 -1.45 20.52 11.46
CA THR A 58 -2.48 19.68 10.84
C THR A 58 -2.28 18.23 11.26
N ARG A 59 -3.32 17.61 11.80
CA ARG A 59 -3.36 16.22 12.24
C ARG A 59 -4.36 15.43 11.42
N VAL A 60 -3.97 14.23 11.02
CA VAL A 60 -4.83 13.25 10.37
C VAL A 60 -4.91 12.01 11.26
N ARG A 61 -6.13 11.56 11.58
CA ARG A 61 -6.39 10.33 12.33
C ARG A 61 -6.90 9.24 11.41
N GLU A 62 -6.34 8.05 11.50
CA GLU A 62 -6.69 6.93 10.62
C GLU A 62 -7.42 5.84 11.41
N PRO A 63 -8.51 5.26 10.89
CA PRO A 63 -9.22 4.16 11.56
C PRO A 63 -8.43 2.84 11.50
N ALA A 64 -7.49 2.72 10.56
CA ALA A 64 -6.53 1.63 10.44
C ALA A 64 -5.26 2.14 9.74
N PRO A 65 -4.10 1.50 9.95
CA PRO A 65 -2.87 1.88 9.26
C PRO A 65 -3.01 1.84 7.74
N SER A 66 -2.59 2.89 7.06
CA SER A 66 -2.44 2.92 5.60
C SER A 66 -0.97 3.14 5.22
N ARG A 67 -0.65 3.10 3.92
CA ARG A 67 0.72 3.34 3.42
C ARG A 67 1.28 4.66 3.96
N ASP A 68 2.56 4.67 4.35
CA ASP A 68 3.21 5.82 5.01
C ASP A 68 4.33 6.49 4.17
N HIS A 69 4.29 6.31 2.85
CA HIS A 69 5.29 6.85 1.92
C HIS A 69 5.40 8.38 1.98
N THR A 70 4.27 9.08 2.12
CA THR A 70 4.26 10.56 2.21
C THR A 70 5.00 11.02 3.46
N GLU A 71 4.75 10.37 4.60
CA GLU A 71 5.38 10.68 5.88
C GLU A 71 6.88 10.44 5.84
N ARG A 72 7.32 9.31 5.27
CA ARG A 72 8.74 8.99 5.12
C ARG A 72 9.45 9.97 4.20
N MET A 73 8.82 10.31 3.08
CA MET A 73 9.37 11.26 2.13
C MET A 73 9.43 12.67 2.72
N LEU A 74 8.39 13.12 3.43
CA LEU A 74 8.42 14.39 4.15
C LEU A 74 9.59 14.46 5.14
N ALA A 75 9.81 13.40 5.92
CA ALA A 75 10.95 13.30 6.83
C ALA A 75 12.30 13.33 6.08
N ALA A 76 12.43 12.61 4.95
CA ALA A 76 13.64 12.62 4.11
C ALA A 76 13.95 14.01 3.54
N PHE A 77 12.92 14.79 3.20
CA PHE A 77 13.05 16.18 2.76
C PHE A 77 13.18 17.17 3.93
N GLY A 78 13.38 16.69 5.17
CA GLY A 78 13.63 17.52 6.34
C GLY A 78 12.39 18.16 6.97
N CYS A 79 11.19 17.69 6.63
CA CYS A 79 9.96 18.06 7.33
C CYS A 79 9.73 17.11 8.52
N PRO A 80 9.73 17.61 9.76
CA PRO A 80 9.33 16.80 10.91
C PRO A 80 7.90 16.28 10.72
N VAL A 81 7.71 14.98 10.93
CA VAL A 81 6.39 14.34 10.92
C VAL A 81 6.17 13.75 12.31
N GLU A 82 5.17 14.25 13.01
CA GLU A 82 4.74 13.69 14.30
C GLU A 82 3.89 12.46 14.05
N ARG A 83 4.16 11.39 14.82
CA ARG A 83 3.37 10.16 14.82
C ARG A 83 2.95 9.86 16.25
N GLY A 84 1.67 9.55 16.45
CA GLY A 84 1.14 9.12 17.73
C GLY A 84 0.07 8.04 17.53
N ASP A 85 -0.62 7.68 18.60
CA ASP A 85 -1.60 6.60 18.57
C ASP A 85 -2.77 6.96 17.62
N GLY A 86 -2.82 6.26 16.49
CA GLY A 86 -3.82 6.47 15.43
C GLY A 86 -3.73 7.79 14.68
N PHE A 87 -2.63 8.56 14.78
CA PHE A 87 -2.51 9.84 14.06
C PHE A 87 -1.11 10.15 13.50
N VAL A 88 -1.12 10.97 12.45
CA VAL A 88 0.05 11.61 11.84
C VAL A 88 -0.18 13.11 11.79
N ALA A 89 0.84 13.93 12.06
CA ALA A 89 0.73 15.37 11.99
C ALA A 89 1.95 16.07 11.38
N VAL A 90 1.71 17.23 10.77
CA VAL A 90 2.73 18.15 10.25
C VAL A 90 2.41 19.57 10.68
N THR A 91 3.46 20.35 10.98
CA THR A 91 3.34 21.77 11.30
C THR A 91 3.70 22.60 10.07
N GLY A 92 2.83 23.54 9.70
CA GLY A 92 3.06 24.39 8.55
C GLY A 92 4.14 25.45 8.76
N GLY A 93 4.60 26.04 7.65
CA GLY A 93 5.66 27.06 7.65
C GLY A 93 7.10 26.50 7.62
N GLY A 94 7.25 25.18 7.62
CA GLY A 94 8.53 24.51 7.38
C GLY A 94 9.05 24.68 5.94
N ARG A 95 10.31 24.31 5.72
CA ARG A 95 10.93 24.28 4.38
C ARG A 95 11.43 22.88 4.08
N LEU A 96 11.04 22.36 2.92
CA LEU A 96 11.61 21.13 2.38
C LEU A 96 12.99 21.42 1.81
N ARG A 97 13.92 20.49 2.03
CA ARG A 97 15.28 20.52 1.48
C ARG A 97 15.40 19.43 0.44
N ALA A 98 15.84 19.81 -0.75
CA ALA A 98 16.17 18.85 -1.79
C ALA A 98 17.26 17.88 -1.29
N THR A 99 17.13 16.61 -1.65
CA THR A 99 18.04 15.54 -1.29
C THR A 99 18.07 14.51 -2.41
N ASP A 100 19.11 13.67 -2.41
CA ASP A 100 19.18 12.54 -3.32
C ASP A 100 18.20 11.44 -2.85
N ILE A 101 17.34 10.99 -3.76
CA ILE A 101 16.37 9.92 -3.51
C ILE A 101 16.69 8.75 -4.43
N LEU A 102 17.12 7.64 -3.83
CA LEU A 102 17.13 6.35 -4.49
C LEU A 102 15.72 5.74 -4.31
N VAL A 103 14.97 5.62 -5.41
CA VAL A 103 13.62 5.03 -5.39
C VAL A 103 13.74 3.51 -5.23
N PRO A 104 13.12 2.90 -4.20
CA PRO A 104 13.10 1.44 -4.03
C PRO A 104 12.44 0.70 -5.20
N GLY A 105 12.85 -0.54 -5.42
CA GLY A 105 12.13 -1.46 -6.28
C GLY A 105 10.72 -1.72 -5.74
N ASP A 106 9.72 -1.72 -6.61
CA ASP A 106 8.32 -1.89 -6.19
C ASP A 106 8.01 -3.35 -5.85
N ILE A 107 7.53 -3.58 -4.62
CA ILE A 107 7.16 -4.91 -4.14
C ILE A 107 5.94 -5.49 -4.88
N SER A 108 5.03 -4.66 -5.39
CA SER A 108 3.90 -5.14 -6.21
C SER A 108 4.40 -5.72 -7.54
N SER A 109 5.40 -5.07 -8.14
CA SER A 109 6.08 -5.58 -9.33
C SER A 109 6.93 -6.83 -9.01
N ALA A 110 7.62 -6.84 -7.87
CA ALA A 110 8.39 -8.00 -7.42
C ALA A 110 7.49 -9.21 -7.14
N ALA A 111 6.26 -9.02 -6.67
CA ALA A 111 5.31 -10.07 -6.32
C ALA A 111 5.15 -11.14 -7.42
N PHE A 112 5.07 -10.73 -8.68
CA PHE A 112 4.97 -11.65 -9.81
C PHE A 112 6.19 -12.59 -9.91
N PHE A 113 7.38 -12.05 -9.69
CA PHE A 113 8.63 -12.83 -9.69
C PHE A 113 8.78 -13.68 -8.43
N LEU A 114 8.34 -13.18 -7.27
CA LEU A 114 8.31 -13.95 -6.02
C LEU A 114 7.42 -15.19 -6.17
N VAL A 115 6.19 -15.01 -6.68
CA VAL A 115 5.25 -16.11 -6.94
C VAL A 115 5.81 -17.06 -7.99
N GLY A 116 6.24 -16.52 -9.15
CA GLY A 116 6.76 -17.32 -10.25
C GLY A 116 7.95 -18.19 -9.85
N ALA A 117 8.90 -17.64 -9.08
CA ALA A 117 10.01 -18.42 -8.54
C ALA A 117 9.52 -19.46 -7.53
N SER A 118 8.62 -19.09 -6.60
CA SER A 118 8.13 -20.01 -5.57
C SER A 118 7.48 -21.27 -6.15
N ILE A 119 6.66 -21.13 -7.21
CA ILE A 119 5.93 -22.26 -7.82
C ILE A 119 6.74 -23.04 -8.87
N ALA A 120 7.84 -22.47 -9.38
CA ALA A 120 8.68 -23.11 -10.37
C ALA A 120 9.73 -24.01 -9.71
N ALA A 121 9.56 -25.33 -9.88
CA ALA A 121 10.50 -26.32 -9.34
C ALA A 121 11.95 -26.07 -9.83
N GLY A 122 12.91 -26.08 -8.90
CA GLY A 122 14.33 -25.86 -9.19
C GLY A 122 14.72 -24.40 -9.47
N SER A 123 13.82 -23.44 -9.32
CA SER A 123 14.14 -22.02 -9.48
C SER A 123 15.03 -21.49 -8.35
N ASP A 124 15.85 -20.49 -8.66
CA ASP A 124 16.63 -19.70 -7.71
C ASP A 124 16.79 -18.28 -8.29
N LEU A 125 16.03 -17.33 -7.74
CA LEU A 125 15.94 -15.96 -8.24
C LEU A 125 16.41 -14.98 -7.18
N ARG A 126 17.27 -14.05 -7.58
CA ARG A 126 17.63 -12.87 -6.80
C ARG A 126 16.91 -11.64 -7.33
N ILE A 127 16.33 -10.85 -6.43
CA ILE A 127 15.71 -9.55 -6.72
C ILE A 127 16.36 -8.51 -5.80
N GLU A 128 17.02 -7.51 -6.36
CA GLU A 128 17.80 -6.53 -5.59
C GLU A 128 17.01 -5.25 -5.29
N GLY A 129 17.25 -4.66 -4.11
CA GLY A 129 16.75 -3.34 -3.75
C GLY A 129 15.23 -3.22 -3.69
N VAL A 130 14.52 -4.30 -3.33
CA VAL A 130 13.07 -4.31 -3.18
C VAL A 130 12.66 -3.50 -1.95
N GLY A 131 11.62 -2.67 -2.09
CA GLY A 131 11.03 -1.91 -0.99
C GLY A 131 10.45 -2.83 0.08
N MET A 132 10.90 -2.66 1.32
CA MET A 132 10.54 -3.46 2.48
C MET A 132 9.66 -2.71 3.47
N ASN A 133 8.88 -1.73 2.98
CA ASN A 133 8.01 -0.94 3.84
C ASN A 133 6.98 -1.87 4.53
N PRO A 134 6.90 -1.91 5.87
CA PRO A 134 6.00 -2.82 6.58
C PRO A 134 4.54 -2.75 6.15
N THR A 135 4.05 -1.60 5.68
CA THR A 135 2.67 -1.43 5.18
C THR A 135 2.45 -2.06 3.79
N ARG A 136 3.47 -2.71 3.21
CA ARG A 136 3.48 -3.30 1.86
C ARG A 136 4.02 -4.74 1.85
N LEU A 137 4.39 -5.29 3.01
CA LEU A 137 5.04 -6.61 3.10
C LEU A 137 4.07 -7.79 3.06
N GLY A 138 2.77 -7.57 2.90
CA GLY A 138 1.76 -8.61 3.04
C GLY A 138 1.98 -9.78 2.07
N VAL A 139 2.43 -9.53 0.84
CA VAL A 139 2.76 -10.60 -0.12
C VAL A 139 3.86 -11.54 0.37
N ILE A 140 4.92 -11.01 0.98
CA ILE A 140 6.01 -11.82 1.55
C ILE A 140 5.51 -12.60 2.77
N GLN A 141 4.67 -11.99 3.61
CA GLN A 141 4.08 -12.65 4.77
C GLN A 141 3.19 -13.82 4.36
N VAL A 142 2.30 -13.62 3.38
CA VAL A 142 1.42 -14.68 2.85
C VAL A 142 2.26 -15.79 2.22
N LEU A 143 3.18 -15.47 1.30
CA LEU A 143 4.02 -16.49 0.66
C LEU A 143 4.83 -17.31 1.68
N ARG A 144 5.39 -16.67 2.71
CA ARG A 144 6.09 -17.39 3.79
C ARG A 144 5.16 -18.28 4.60
N SER A 145 3.93 -17.84 4.90
CA SER A 145 2.94 -18.69 5.58
C SER A 145 2.53 -19.90 4.76
N MET A 146 2.56 -19.78 3.42
CA MET A 146 2.36 -20.90 2.49
C MET A 146 3.58 -21.81 2.35
N GLY A 147 4.71 -21.50 3.01
CA GLY A 147 5.94 -22.31 2.93
C GLY A 147 6.95 -21.88 1.86
N ALA A 148 6.77 -20.72 1.21
CA ALA A 148 7.72 -20.24 0.21
C ALA A 148 9.11 -19.99 0.79
N ALA A 149 10.15 -20.42 0.07
CA ALA A 149 11.55 -20.26 0.46
C ALA A 149 12.09 -18.86 0.09
N ILE A 150 11.70 -17.84 0.87
CA ILE A 150 12.09 -16.44 0.67
C ILE A 150 13.08 -15.98 1.74
N GLU A 151 14.33 -15.76 1.33
CA GLU A 151 15.39 -15.16 2.13
C GLU A 151 15.46 -13.64 1.89
N VAL A 152 15.59 -12.87 2.97
CA VAL A 152 15.76 -11.41 2.96
C VAL A 152 17.16 -11.12 3.49
N TYR A 153 17.94 -10.34 2.75
CA TYR A 153 19.31 -9.98 3.14
C TYR A 153 19.69 -8.60 2.60
N ASN A 154 20.84 -8.08 3.05
CA ASN A 154 21.32 -6.75 2.66
C ASN A 154 20.31 -5.62 2.99
N GLU A 155 19.68 -5.71 4.17
CA GLU A 155 18.72 -4.71 4.66
C GLU A 155 19.39 -3.36 4.88
N ARG A 156 18.80 -2.31 4.33
CA ARG A 156 19.34 -0.95 4.35
C ARG A 156 18.23 0.09 4.18
N LEU A 157 18.57 1.36 4.35
CA LEU A 157 17.68 2.48 4.07
C LEU A 157 18.06 3.16 2.74
N ALA A 158 17.07 3.48 1.93
CA ALA A 158 17.21 4.28 0.72
C ALA A 158 16.12 5.36 0.70
N GLY A 159 16.50 6.64 0.78
CA GLY A 159 15.53 7.74 0.76
C GLY A 159 14.49 7.72 1.89
N GLY A 160 14.83 7.15 3.05
CA GLY A 160 13.91 6.99 4.19
C GLY A 160 12.99 5.74 4.11
N GLU A 161 13.06 4.99 3.02
CA GLU A 161 12.37 3.71 2.86
C GLU A 161 13.32 2.55 3.17
N PRO A 162 12.86 1.52 3.92
CA PRO A 162 13.62 0.29 4.08
C PRO A 162 13.62 -0.49 2.76
N ILE A 163 14.78 -1.02 2.39
CA ILE A 163 14.95 -1.89 1.22
C ILE A 163 15.79 -3.11 1.58
N ALA A 164 15.63 -4.18 0.83
CA ALA A 164 16.44 -5.39 0.96
C ALA A 164 16.60 -6.08 -0.40
N ASP A 165 17.55 -7.01 -0.46
CA ASP A 165 17.64 -7.95 -1.56
C ASP A 165 16.90 -9.24 -1.13
N LEU A 166 16.19 -9.85 -2.07
CA LEU A 166 15.41 -11.06 -1.87
C LEU A 166 16.04 -12.20 -2.66
N ARG A 167 16.09 -13.39 -2.07
CA ARG A 167 16.38 -14.64 -2.78
C ARG A 167 15.20 -15.58 -2.60
N VAL A 168 14.63 -16.03 -3.71
CA VAL A 168 13.49 -16.94 -3.73
C VAL A 168 13.87 -18.20 -4.46
N ARG A 169 13.59 -19.34 -3.83
CA ARG A 169 13.79 -20.66 -4.42
C ARG A 169 12.45 -21.37 -4.56
N GLY A 170 12.35 -22.25 -5.55
CA GLY A 170 11.18 -23.11 -5.72
C GLY A 170 10.92 -23.94 -4.46
N ALA A 171 9.65 -24.02 -4.05
CA ALA A 171 9.21 -24.75 -2.86
C ALA A 171 7.81 -25.35 -3.08
N GLU A 172 7.50 -26.43 -2.36
CA GLU A 172 6.12 -26.91 -2.28
C GLU A 172 5.32 -25.97 -1.37
N LEU A 173 4.26 -25.38 -1.91
CA LEU A 173 3.39 -24.48 -1.16
C LEU A 173 2.22 -25.23 -0.53
N GLU A 174 1.75 -24.77 0.62
CA GLU A 174 0.55 -25.25 1.29
C GLU A 174 -0.52 -24.15 1.32
N GLY A 175 -1.77 -24.56 1.21
CA GLY A 175 -2.91 -23.68 1.37
C GLY A 175 -3.04 -23.16 2.80
N VAL A 176 -3.44 -21.90 2.95
CA VAL A 176 -3.54 -21.23 4.25
C VAL A 176 -4.81 -20.39 4.38
N ALA A 177 -5.28 -20.19 5.62
CA ALA A 177 -6.23 -19.14 5.91
C ALA A 177 -5.49 -17.80 6.08
N ILE A 178 -5.69 -16.87 5.16
CA ILE A 178 -5.00 -15.56 5.17
C ILE A 178 -5.67 -14.67 6.23
N PRO A 179 -4.92 -14.16 7.23
CA PRO A 179 -5.50 -13.30 8.25
C PRO A 179 -6.02 -11.98 7.65
N PRO A 180 -7.24 -11.51 7.99
CA PRO A 180 -7.77 -10.24 7.48
C PRO A 180 -6.88 -9.03 7.76
N ALA A 181 -6.08 -9.07 8.84
CA ALA A 181 -5.13 -8.02 9.19
C ALA A 181 -4.00 -7.83 8.16
N VAL A 182 -3.68 -8.85 7.35
CA VAL A 182 -2.63 -8.79 6.31
C VAL A 182 -3.17 -8.16 5.02
N VAL A 183 -4.48 -8.29 4.76
CA VAL A 183 -5.15 -7.87 3.52
C VAL A 183 -4.80 -6.44 3.09
N PRO A 184 -4.84 -5.40 3.97
CA PRO A 184 -4.52 -4.03 3.55
C PRO A 184 -3.09 -3.87 3.00
N SER A 185 -2.15 -4.70 3.45
CA SER A 185 -0.74 -4.65 3.05
C SER A 185 -0.36 -5.53 1.86
N ALA A 186 -1.31 -6.33 1.35
CA ALA A 186 -1.16 -7.20 0.18
C ALA A 186 -2.25 -6.95 -0.89
N ILE A 187 -3.03 -5.86 -0.74
CA ILE A 187 -4.28 -5.70 -1.49
C ILE A 187 -4.07 -5.70 -3.01
N ASP A 188 -2.95 -5.19 -3.50
CA ASP A 188 -2.67 -5.17 -4.94
C ASP A 188 -2.03 -6.47 -5.42
N GLU A 189 -1.49 -7.30 -4.52
CA GLU A 189 -0.76 -8.52 -4.80
C GLU A 189 -1.63 -9.78 -4.80
N PHE A 190 -2.88 -9.70 -4.33
CA PHE A 190 -3.79 -10.86 -4.30
C PHE A 190 -3.97 -11.57 -5.64
N PRO A 191 -4.10 -10.91 -6.79
CA PRO A 191 -4.12 -11.59 -8.08
C PRO A 191 -2.92 -12.53 -8.29
N ALA A 192 -1.70 -12.11 -7.90
CA ALA A 192 -0.52 -12.96 -7.97
C ALA A 192 -0.56 -14.08 -6.90
N LEU A 193 -1.02 -13.77 -5.68
CA LEU A 193 -1.17 -14.76 -4.60
C LEU A 193 -2.21 -15.84 -4.93
N PHE A 194 -3.26 -15.54 -5.68
CA PHE A 194 -4.22 -16.55 -6.13
C PHE A 194 -3.58 -17.56 -7.08
N VAL A 195 -2.62 -17.12 -7.90
CA VAL A 195 -1.82 -18.05 -8.74
C VAL A 195 -0.93 -18.93 -7.86
N ALA A 196 -0.33 -18.38 -6.80
CA ALA A 196 0.41 -19.18 -5.83
C ALA A 196 -0.49 -20.22 -5.15
N ALA A 197 -1.71 -19.82 -4.74
CA ALA A 197 -2.70 -20.68 -4.10
C ALA A 197 -3.18 -21.81 -5.03
N ALA A 198 -3.38 -21.51 -6.31
CA ALA A 198 -3.76 -22.51 -7.31
C ALA A 198 -2.69 -23.60 -7.51
N CYS A 199 -1.43 -23.30 -7.19
CA CYS A 199 -0.31 -24.25 -7.23
C CYS A 199 0.01 -24.88 -5.87
N ALA A 200 -0.70 -24.49 -4.80
CA ALA A 200 -0.45 -24.98 -3.45
C ALA A 200 -1.23 -26.28 -3.17
N ARG A 201 -0.73 -27.06 -2.21
CA ARG A 201 -1.43 -28.23 -1.69
C ARG A 201 -2.47 -27.81 -0.66
N GLY A 202 -3.73 -28.19 -0.88
CA GLY A 202 -4.83 -27.90 0.05
C GLY A 202 -5.56 -26.59 -0.30
N GLU A 203 -6.37 -26.11 0.64
CA GLU A 203 -7.23 -24.95 0.44
C GLU A 203 -6.57 -23.65 0.94
N THR A 204 -6.64 -22.58 0.14
CA THR A 204 -6.31 -21.22 0.60
C THR A 204 -7.59 -20.41 0.73
N LEU A 205 -7.84 -19.86 1.92
CA LEU A 205 -9.02 -19.04 2.21
C LEU A 205 -8.60 -17.57 2.40
N LEU A 206 -9.18 -16.68 1.61
CA LEU A 206 -9.08 -15.23 1.78
C LEU A 206 -10.45 -14.69 2.21
N THR A 207 -10.48 -13.92 3.30
CA THR A 207 -11.67 -13.16 3.73
C THR A 207 -11.31 -11.71 4.04
N GLY A 208 -12.30 -10.81 3.99
CA GLY A 208 -12.13 -9.41 4.35
C GLY A 208 -11.42 -8.57 3.28
N ALA A 209 -11.46 -9.00 2.02
CA ALA A 209 -10.85 -8.38 0.85
C ALA A 209 -11.87 -7.74 -0.10
N ARG A 210 -13.06 -7.38 0.39
CA ARG A 210 -14.13 -6.68 -0.37
C ARG A 210 -13.62 -5.49 -1.19
N GLU A 211 -12.58 -4.79 -0.73
CA GLU A 211 -11.95 -3.69 -1.48
C GLU A 211 -11.50 -4.09 -2.89
N LEU A 212 -11.08 -5.36 -3.11
CA LEU A 212 -10.71 -5.90 -4.42
C LEU A 212 -11.86 -5.89 -5.44
N ARG A 213 -13.12 -5.90 -4.98
CA ARG A 213 -14.30 -5.87 -5.86
C ARG A 213 -14.63 -4.47 -6.36
N VAL A 214 -14.14 -3.43 -5.67
CA VAL A 214 -14.48 -2.02 -5.91
C VAL A 214 -13.28 -1.17 -6.37
N LYS A 215 -12.20 -1.82 -6.82
CA LYS A 215 -11.06 -1.17 -7.50
C LYS A 215 -11.46 -0.71 -8.91
N GLU A 216 -10.50 -0.55 -9.82
CA GLU A 216 -10.78 -0.23 -11.23
C GLU A 216 -11.62 -1.30 -11.94
N SER A 217 -11.60 -2.52 -11.41
CA SER A 217 -12.42 -3.66 -11.82
C SER A 217 -12.67 -4.57 -10.62
N ASP A 218 -13.65 -5.48 -10.73
CA ASP A 218 -13.79 -6.57 -9.76
C ASP A 218 -12.67 -7.60 -9.98
N ARG A 219 -11.58 -7.46 -9.21
CA ARG A 219 -10.38 -8.30 -9.35
C ARG A 219 -10.63 -9.73 -8.85
N ILE A 220 -11.54 -9.94 -7.88
CA ILE A 220 -11.88 -11.28 -7.40
C ILE A 220 -12.62 -12.04 -8.49
N ALA A 221 -13.66 -11.44 -9.07
CA ALA A 221 -14.44 -12.08 -10.12
C ALA A 221 -13.58 -12.40 -11.35
N ALA A 222 -12.72 -11.47 -11.78
CA ALA A 222 -11.84 -11.66 -12.93
C ALA A 222 -10.84 -12.81 -12.71
N MET A 223 -10.21 -12.88 -11.53
CA MET A 223 -9.25 -13.94 -11.21
C MET A 223 -9.92 -15.30 -11.05
N ALA A 224 -11.08 -15.36 -10.38
CA ALA A 224 -11.84 -16.60 -10.24
C ALA A 224 -12.22 -17.17 -11.62
N ALA A 225 -12.78 -16.34 -12.51
CA ALA A 225 -13.12 -16.77 -13.87
C ALA A 225 -11.89 -17.24 -14.68
N GLY A 226 -10.78 -16.52 -14.58
CA GLY A 226 -9.52 -16.89 -15.24
C GLY A 226 -8.95 -18.22 -14.74
N LEU A 227 -8.96 -18.44 -13.42
CA LEU A 227 -8.47 -19.68 -12.79
C LEU A 227 -9.38 -20.87 -13.10
N GLN A 228 -10.70 -20.69 -13.03
CA GLN A 228 -11.68 -21.73 -13.41
C GLN A 228 -11.54 -22.15 -14.88
N ALA A 229 -11.25 -21.20 -15.78
CA ALA A 229 -10.98 -21.51 -17.19
C ALA A 229 -9.72 -22.37 -17.39
N LEU A 230 -8.80 -22.36 -16.42
CA LEU A 230 -7.60 -23.21 -16.37
C LEU A 230 -7.83 -24.53 -15.61
N GLY A 231 -9.06 -24.79 -15.14
CA GLY A 231 -9.43 -26.00 -14.40
C GLY A 231 -9.12 -25.96 -12.90
N VAL A 232 -8.84 -24.78 -12.34
CA VAL A 232 -8.66 -24.59 -10.90
C VAL A 232 -10.03 -24.50 -10.23
N ASP A 233 -10.22 -25.24 -9.14
CA ASP A 233 -11.40 -25.11 -8.29
C ASP A 233 -11.27 -23.85 -7.42
N ALA A 234 -12.07 -22.82 -7.75
CA ALA A 234 -12.03 -21.53 -7.08
C ALA A 234 -13.46 -21.01 -6.91
N GLU A 235 -13.82 -20.64 -5.67
CA GLU A 235 -15.15 -20.11 -5.33
C GLU A 235 -15.02 -18.64 -4.86
N PRO A 236 -15.52 -17.66 -5.64
CA PRO A 236 -15.50 -16.26 -5.22
C PRO A 236 -16.57 -15.97 -4.15
N LEU A 237 -16.14 -15.55 -2.96
CA LEU A 237 -17.01 -15.13 -1.84
C LEU A 237 -17.27 -13.61 -1.82
N GLU A 238 -18.19 -13.13 -0.99
CA GLU A 238 -18.57 -11.70 -0.96
C GLU A 238 -17.44 -10.74 -0.56
N ASP A 239 -16.57 -11.14 0.37
CA ASP A 239 -15.51 -10.30 0.92
C ASP A 239 -14.16 -11.01 1.11
#